data_AF-A0A662PL12-F1
#
_entry.id   AF-A0A662PL12-F1
#
_cell.length_a   1.000
_cell.length_b   1.000
_cell.length_c   1.000
_cell.angle_alpha   90.00
_cell.angle_beta   90.00
_cell.angle_gamma   90.00
#
_symmetry.space_group_name_H-M   'P 1'
#
loop_
_entity.id
_entity.type
_entity.pdbx_description
1 polymer ?
#
loop_
_entity_poly.entity_id
_entity_poly.type
_entity_poly.pdbx_seq_one_letter_code
_entity_poly.pdbx_strand_id
1 'polypeptide(L)'
;AGSSSAAKYEDPKFKRKMAERLREWRRGFRAAPSKTGASFNVDAWLYTEGKRPFVSVKRRSVRGGKYLFVIDFSGSIRPYEEEYKKALINALEALQGIGAQIAVFGFGGLKVGRASYSGLFTLKRFEEGPWRRGHSSRLAGGVEADGGTPMAKAYRRLEAYINRHRPEYIITVTDGAPNNIGLTKEMIEKLGRKTEMVAFGIANKESTAKMMRWNLKNLGYRRNFVVTDLDRLPGKLVDLIAPKE
;
A
#
# COMPACT_ATOMS: atom_id res chain seq x y z
N ALA A 1 19.60 -23.13 19.39
CA ALA A 1 19.58 -22.85 17.94
C ALA A 1 18.19 -22.34 17.55
N GLY A 2 17.96 -21.02 17.60
CA GLY A 2 16.67 -20.42 17.27
C GLY A 2 16.63 -20.02 15.80
N SER A 3 16.06 -20.85 14.93
CA SER A 3 15.76 -20.43 13.56
C SER A 3 14.79 -19.25 13.62
N SER A 4 15.22 -18.09 13.13
CA SER A 4 14.44 -16.87 13.26
C SER A 4 13.10 -16.99 12.54
N SER A 5 12.01 -16.65 13.24
CA SER A 5 10.63 -16.65 12.71
C SER A 5 10.46 -15.92 11.37
N ALA A 6 11.32 -14.95 11.06
CA ALA A 6 11.28 -14.19 9.80
C ALA A 6 11.66 -15.00 8.54
N ALA A 7 12.54 -16.00 8.66
CA ALA A 7 13.05 -16.73 7.50
C ALA A 7 11.97 -17.58 6.79
N LYS A 8 10.94 -18.02 7.53
CA LYS A 8 9.78 -18.75 6.99
C LYS A 8 8.97 -17.90 5.98
N TYR A 9 9.07 -16.57 6.07
CA TYR A 9 8.26 -15.63 5.29
C TYR A 9 9.00 -15.04 4.07
N GLU A 10 10.29 -15.34 3.89
CA GLU A 10 11.06 -14.83 2.76
C GLU A 10 10.94 -15.74 1.53
N ASP A 11 10.58 -15.17 0.37
CA ASP A 11 10.65 -15.87 -0.92
C ASP A 11 11.71 -15.21 -1.84
N PRO A 12 12.94 -15.78 -1.91
CA PRO A 12 14.02 -15.23 -2.71
C PRO A 12 13.74 -15.18 -4.21
N LYS A 13 12.97 -16.15 -4.75
CA LYS A 13 12.66 -16.23 -6.18
C LYS A 13 11.66 -15.14 -6.55
N PHE A 14 10.66 -14.93 -5.71
CA PHE A 14 9.72 -13.82 -5.82
C PHE A 14 10.44 -12.47 -5.75
N LYS A 15 11.32 -12.26 -4.76
CA LYS A 15 12.12 -11.04 -4.61
C LYS A 15 12.93 -10.73 -5.87
N ARG A 16 13.61 -11.72 -6.45
CA ARG A 16 14.42 -11.53 -7.67
C ARG A 16 13.56 -11.14 -8.86
N LYS A 17 12.46 -11.87 -9.11
CA LYS A 17 11.52 -11.56 -10.20
C LYS A 17 10.94 -10.15 -10.07
N MET A 18 10.65 -9.72 -8.85
CA MET A 18 10.09 -8.40 -8.59
C MET A 18 11.15 -7.29 -8.71
N ALA A 19 12.38 -7.53 -8.25
CA ALA A 19 13.50 -6.62 -8.46
C ALA A 19 13.83 -6.44 -9.96
N GLU A 20 13.76 -7.51 -10.75
CA GLU A 20 13.92 -7.47 -12.21
C GLU A 20 12.80 -6.66 -12.88
N ARG A 21 11.53 -6.99 -12.59
CA ARG A 21 10.36 -6.26 -13.10
C ARG A 21 10.40 -4.77 -12.77
N LEU A 22 11.02 -4.41 -11.64
CA LEU A 22 11.04 -3.04 -11.13
C LEU A 22 12.34 -2.28 -11.34
N ARG A 23 13.31 -2.87 -12.04
CA ARG A 23 14.60 -2.24 -12.32
C ARG A 23 14.45 -0.92 -13.07
N GLU A 24 13.50 -0.84 -13.99
CA GLU A 24 13.22 0.36 -14.80
C GLU A 24 12.58 1.49 -13.98
N TRP A 25 11.85 1.15 -12.92
CA TRP A 25 11.09 2.07 -12.06
C TRP A 25 11.95 2.78 -11.02
N ARG A 26 13.23 2.41 -10.92
CA ARG A 26 14.25 3.20 -10.23
C ARG A 26 14.63 4.49 -10.98
N ARG A 27 14.25 4.64 -12.27
CA ARG A 27 14.64 5.79 -13.10
C ARG A 27 13.67 6.98 -12.91
N GLY A 28 14.25 8.13 -12.56
CA GLY A 28 13.60 9.33 -12.00
C GLY A 28 12.42 9.89 -12.81
N PHE A 29 12.69 10.33 -14.03
CA PHE A 29 11.75 11.09 -14.84
C PHE A 29 11.86 10.67 -16.30
N ARG A 30 10.75 10.73 -17.03
CA ARG A 30 10.71 10.57 -18.50
C ARG A 30 10.11 11.83 -19.11
N ALA A 31 10.88 12.46 -20.00
CA ALA A 31 10.40 13.50 -20.88
C ALA A 31 9.50 12.87 -21.96
N ALA A 32 8.32 13.43 -22.19
CA ALA A 32 7.42 13.01 -23.25
C ALA A 32 6.76 14.22 -23.93
N PRO A 33 6.65 14.21 -25.27
CA PRO A 33 5.87 15.19 -26.01
C PRO A 33 4.43 15.24 -25.51
N SER A 34 3.94 16.45 -25.24
CA SER A 34 2.62 16.74 -24.71
C SER A 34 2.09 18.06 -25.28
N LYS A 35 0.76 18.21 -25.21
CA LYS A 35 0.07 19.48 -25.57
C LYS A 35 0.46 20.63 -24.63
N THR A 36 0.85 20.30 -23.40
CA THR A 36 1.30 21.24 -22.36
C THR A 36 2.52 20.66 -21.66
N GLY A 37 3.41 21.51 -21.16
CA GLY A 37 4.64 21.03 -20.52
C GLY A 37 5.51 22.15 -19.98
N ALA A 38 6.62 21.77 -19.36
CA ALA A 38 7.50 22.71 -18.67
C ALA A 38 8.42 23.47 -19.64
N SER A 39 8.69 22.90 -20.82
CA SER A 39 9.51 23.53 -21.85
C SER A 39 8.98 23.21 -23.23
N PHE A 40 9.13 24.17 -24.15
CA PHE A 40 8.85 23.98 -25.57
C PHE A 40 10.02 23.23 -26.22
N ASN A 41 9.74 22.31 -27.15
CA ASN A 41 10.74 21.55 -27.88
C ASN A 41 10.42 21.52 -29.38
N VAL A 42 11.34 22.05 -30.18
CA VAL A 42 11.19 22.22 -31.64
C VAL A 42 11.07 20.86 -32.35
N ASP A 43 11.89 19.89 -31.98
CA ASP A 43 11.84 18.56 -32.58
C ASP A 43 10.49 17.88 -32.30
N ALA A 44 10.00 17.95 -31.06
CA ALA A 44 8.69 17.42 -30.68
C ALA A 44 7.56 18.12 -31.45
N TRP A 45 7.67 19.43 -31.69
CA TRP A 45 6.71 20.17 -32.52
C TRP A 45 6.73 19.68 -33.98
N LEU A 46 7.91 19.49 -34.57
CA LEU A 46 8.07 18.96 -35.93
C LEU A 46 7.53 17.54 -36.07
N TYR A 47 7.94 16.62 -35.18
CA TYR A 47 7.51 15.21 -35.21
C TYR A 47 6.02 15.00 -34.95
N THR A 48 5.38 15.92 -34.23
CA THR A 48 3.96 15.82 -33.88
C THR A 48 3.08 16.76 -34.69
N GLU A 49 3.63 17.42 -35.72
CA GLU A 49 2.94 18.38 -36.57
C GLU A 49 2.20 19.46 -35.75
N GLY A 50 2.89 19.98 -34.73
CA GLY A 50 2.35 20.99 -33.82
C GLY A 50 1.34 20.49 -32.79
N LYS A 51 0.99 19.19 -32.78
CA LYS A 51 -0.02 18.65 -31.85
C LYS A 51 0.50 18.49 -30.42
N ARG A 52 1.82 18.37 -30.20
CA ARG A 52 2.43 18.21 -28.88
C ARG A 52 3.79 18.96 -28.77
N PRO A 53 3.77 20.31 -28.81
CA PRO A 53 4.99 21.13 -28.85
C PRO A 53 5.83 21.09 -27.57
N PHE A 54 5.23 20.68 -26.45
CA PHE A 54 5.83 20.82 -25.15
C PHE A 54 6.35 19.50 -24.63
N VAL A 55 7.41 19.55 -23.84
CA VAL A 55 7.92 18.42 -23.09
C VAL A 55 7.31 18.45 -21.70
N SER A 56 6.49 17.44 -21.42
CA SER A 56 6.04 17.14 -20.06
C SER A 56 7.03 16.17 -19.43
N VAL A 57 7.44 16.45 -18.20
CA VAL A 57 8.31 15.57 -17.43
C VAL A 57 7.42 14.80 -16.46
N LYS A 58 7.16 13.52 -16.74
CA LYS A 58 6.44 12.65 -15.81
C LYS A 58 7.43 11.92 -14.92
N ARG A 59 7.23 11.98 -13.60
CA ARG A 59 7.97 11.15 -12.64
C ARG A 59 7.63 9.70 -12.93
N ARG A 60 8.64 8.91 -13.31
CA ARG A 60 8.52 7.45 -13.47
C ARG A 60 9.09 6.68 -12.28
N SER A 61 9.63 7.39 -11.29
CA SER A 61 10.22 6.76 -10.12
C SER A 61 9.39 6.83 -8.85
N VAL A 62 9.27 5.65 -8.25
CA VAL A 62 8.83 5.40 -6.87
C VAL A 62 9.90 5.78 -5.83
N ARG A 63 11.14 6.03 -6.26
CA ARG A 63 12.26 6.37 -5.38
C ARG A 63 12.01 7.69 -4.67
N GLY A 64 12.04 7.66 -3.34
CA GLY A 64 11.78 8.81 -2.48
C GLY A 64 10.29 9.17 -2.32
N GLY A 65 9.36 8.42 -2.94
CA GLY A 65 7.93 8.56 -2.67
C GLY A 65 7.59 8.06 -1.27
N LYS A 66 6.67 8.73 -0.57
CA LYS A 66 6.22 8.36 0.79
C LYS A 66 4.88 7.63 0.71
N TYR A 67 4.85 6.38 1.17
CA TYR A 67 3.66 5.53 1.11
C TYR A 67 3.29 5.06 2.52
N LEU A 68 2.08 5.38 2.96
CA LEU A 68 1.55 4.99 4.25
C LEU A 68 0.64 3.78 4.09
N PHE A 69 1.03 2.64 4.65
CA PHE A 69 0.24 1.43 4.70
C PHE A 69 -0.58 1.37 5.99
N VAL A 70 -1.89 1.13 5.83
CA VAL A 70 -2.85 0.92 6.92
C VAL A 70 -3.43 -0.48 6.74
N ILE A 71 -2.91 -1.43 7.50
CA ILE A 71 -3.11 -2.86 7.28
C ILE A 71 -4.11 -3.40 8.29
N ASP A 72 -5.15 -4.05 7.79
CA ASP A 72 -6.13 -4.75 8.60
C ASP A 72 -5.50 -6.03 9.17
N PHE A 73 -5.76 -6.28 10.44
CA PHE A 73 -5.45 -7.49 11.21
C PHE A 73 -6.67 -7.87 12.06
N SER A 74 -7.88 -7.62 11.55
CA SER A 74 -9.12 -8.10 12.16
C SER A 74 -9.28 -9.61 12.01
N GLY A 75 -10.20 -10.19 12.80
CA GLY A 75 -10.38 -11.64 12.87
C GLY A 75 -10.79 -12.32 11.55
N SER A 76 -11.25 -11.58 10.55
CA SER A 76 -11.56 -12.11 9.21
C SER A 76 -10.34 -12.70 8.50
N ILE A 77 -9.14 -12.21 8.83
CA ILE A 77 -7.87 -12.62 8.20
C ILE A 77 -7.36 -13.96 8.74
N ARG A 78 -7.81 -14.36 9.92
CA ARG A 78 -7.30 -15.52 10.65
C ARG A 78 -7.19 -16.81 9.83
N PRO A 79 -8.13 -17.15 8.91
CA PRO A 79 -8.02 -18.38 8.11
C PRO A 79 -6.82 -18.44 7.15
N TYR A 80 -6.22 -17.31 6.80
CA TYR A 80 -5.09 -17.19 5.85
C TYR A 80 -4.04 -16.19 6.35
N GLU A 81 -3.90 -16.07 7.67
CA GLU A 81 -3.05 -15.05 8.30
C GLU A 81 -1.57 -15.23 7.96
N GLU A 82 -1.08 -16.48 7.93
CA GLU A 82 0.33 -16.75 7.58
C GLU A 82 0.64 -16.32 6.15
N GLU A 83 -0.20 -16.70 5.18
CA GLU A 83 -0.06 -16.32 3.78
C GLU A 83 -0.19 -14.81 3.58
N TYR A 84 -1.13 -14.19 4.29
CA TYR A 84 -1.34 -12.74 4.25
C TYR A 84 -0.10 -11.97 4.73
N LYS A 85 0.45 -12.35 5.89
CA LYS A 85 1.68 -11.74 6.42
C LYS A 85 2.87 -11.97 5.50
N LYS A 86 2.99 -13.17 4.93
CA LYS A 86 4.04 -13.51 3.95
C LYS A 86 3.96 -12.61 2.72
N ALA A 87 2.79 -12.47 2.12
CA ALA A 87 2.58 -11.63 0.95
C ALA A 87 2.89 -10.15 1.25
N LEU A 88 2.44 -9.65 2.40
CA LEU A 88 2.71 -8.27 2.84
C LEU A 88 4.20 -7.99 3.04
N ILE A 89 4.92 -8.85 3.77
CA ILE A 89 6.36 -8.66 4.00
C ILE A 89 7.12 -8.60 2.68
N ASN A 90 6.87 -9.57 1.78
CA ASN A 90 7.53 -9.61 0.48
C ASN A 90 7.19 -8.38 -0.38
N ALA A 91 5.96 -7.88 -0.33
CA ALA A 91 5.57 -6.66 -1.04
C ALA A 91 6.28 -5.42 -0.48
N LEU A 92 6.31 -5.25 0.85
CA LEU A 92 6.93 -4.11 1.51
C LEU A 92 8.46 -4.09 1.28
N GLU A 93 9.10 -5.26 1.34
CA GLU A 93 10.52 -5.39 1.03
C GLU A 93 10.83 -5.08 -0.45
N ALA A 94 9.99 -5.53 -1.38
CA ALA A 94 10.14 -5.21 -2.79
C ALA A 94 9.99 -3.71 -3.07
N LEU A 95 8.96 -3.07 -2.51
CA LEU A 95 8.71 -1.63 -2.62
C LEU A 95 9.84 -0.79 -2.03
N GLN A 96 10.42 -1.25 -0.93
CA GLN A 96 11.62 -0.60 -0.42
C GLN A 96 12.82 -0.80 -1.33
N GLY A 97 13.01 -2.00 -1.88
CA GLY A 97 14.12 -2.32 -2.78
C GLY A 97 14.17 -1.39 -4.01
N ILE A 98 13.03 -0.83 -4.41
CA ILE A 98 12.90 0.11 -5.53
C ILE A 98 12.97 1.58 -5.08
N GLY A 99 13.13 1.83 -3.79
CA GLY A 99 13.42 3.14 -3.21
C GLY A 99 12.24 3.86 -2.55
N ALA A 100 11.11 3.19 -2.34
CA ALA A 100 9.97 3.77 -1.65
C ALA A 100 10.27 4.00 -0.16
N GLN A 101 9.88 5.16 0.37
CA GLN A 101 9.82 5.41 1.80
C GLN A 101 8.47 4.90 2.32
N ILE A 102 8.49 3.90 3.20
CA ILE A 102 7.26 3.25 3.67
C ILE A 102 7.04 3.48 5.17
N ALA A 103 5.80 3.73 5.56
CA ALA A 103 5.35 3.61 6.95
C ALA A 103 4.20 2.60 6.99
N VAL A 104 4.12 1.83 8.06
CA VAL A 104 3.19 0.71 8.19
C VAL A 104 2.56 0.74 9.58
N PHE A 105 1.23 0.84 9.60
CA PHE A 105 0.43 0.73 10.79
C PHE A 105 -0.58 -0.38 10.59
N GLY A 106 -0.77 -1.18 11.64
CA GLY A 106 -1.82 -2.19 11.67
C GLY A 106 -3.01 -1.71 12.47
N PHE A 107 -4.20 -2.21 12.15
CA PHE A 107 -5.39 -2.02 12.97
C PHE A 107 -6.19 -3.32 13.05
N GLY A 108 -6.83 -3.55 14.19
CA GLY A 108 -7.57 -4.78 14.46
C GLY A 108 -7.60 -5.06 15.95
N GLY A 109 -7.89 -6.30 16.32
CA GLY A 109 -7.55 -6.88 17.61
C GLY A 109 -6.11 -7.36 17.59
N LEU A 110 -5.38 -7.09 18.66
CA LEU A 110 -4.00 -7.48 18.88
C LEU A 110 -3.99 -8.26 20.18
N LYS A 111 -3.65 -9.56 20.10
CA LYS A 111 -3.32 -10.34 21.29
C LYS A 111 -1.83 -10.24 21.56
N VAL A 112 -1.48 -9.80 22.76
CA VAL A 112 -0.10 -9.80 23.28
C VAL A 112 -0.10 -10.59 24.58
N GLY A 113 0.32 -11.86 24.51
CA GLY A 113 0.20 -12.80 25.62
C GLY A 113 -1.26 -13.04 25.99
N ARG A 114 -1.65 -12.75 27.24
CA ARG A 114 -3.04 -12.86 27.71
C ARG A 114 -3.88 -11.60 27.49
N ALA A 115 -3.28 -10.49 27.07
CA ALA A 115 -3.98 -9.22 26.88
C ALA A 115 -4.48 -9.10 25.43
N SER A 116 -5.74 -8.68 25.26
CA SER A 116 -6.33 -8.39 23.95
C SER A 116 -6.61 -6.89 23.83
N TYR A 117 -6.08 -6.27 22.78
CA TYR A 117 -6.19 -4.83 22.51
C TYR A 117 -6.87 -4.62 21.18
N SER A 118 -7.90 -3.78 21.12
CA SER A 118 -8.49 -3.37 19.84
C SER A 118 -8.09 -1.94 19.48
N GLY A 119 -7.44 -1.76 18.33
CA GLY A 119 -7.14 -0.45 17.79
C GLY A 119 -5.97 -0.43 16.81
N LEU A 120 -5.41 0.77 16.66
CA LEU A 120 -4.24 1.04 15.82
C LEU A 120 -2.96 0.71 16.59
N PHE A 121 -2.03 0.00 15.96
CA PHE A 121 -0.68 -0.25 16.45
C PHE A 121 0.36 0.07 15.36
N THR A 122 1.58 0.38 15.80
CA THR A 122 2.66 0.83 14.91
C THR A 122 3.57 -0.35 14.56
N LEU A 123 3.73 -0.62 13.27
CA LEU A 123 4.70 -1.61 12.78
C LEU A 123 6.00 -0.91 12.35
N LYS A 124 5.89 0.21 11.65
CA LYS A 124 7.01 1.04 11.21
C LYS A 124 6.57 2.47 10.93
N ARG A 125 7.35 3.45 11.38
CA ARG A 125 7.22 4.86 11.00
C ARG A 125 8.23 5.25 9.91
N PHE A 126 7.97 6.36 9.20
CA PHE A 126 8.90 6.95 8.24
C PHE A 126 10.25 7.31 8.88
N GLU A 127 10.22 7.77 10.13
CA GLU A 127 11.39 8.20 10.91
C GLU A 127 12.33 7.05 11.28
N GLU A 128 11.84 5.81 11.26
CA GLU A 128 12.66 4.61 11.53
C GLU A 128 13.57 4.25 10.33
N GLY A 129 13.53 4.99 9.23
CA GLY A 129 14.38 4.77 8.07
C GLY A 129 13.92 3.57 7.23
N PRO A 130 14.83 2.81 6.59
CA PRO A 130 14.45 1.66 5.76
C PRO A 130 13.86 0.50 6.61
N TRP A 131 12.89 -0.21 6.05
CA TRP A 131 12.44 -1.56 6.39
C TRP A 131 13.63 -2.50 6.56
N ARG A 132 13.56 -3.33 7.59
CA ARG A 132 14.65 -4.15 8.11
C ARG A 132 14.01 -5.38 8.73
N ARG A 133 14.82 -6.41 8.95
CA ARG A 133 14.38 -7.67 9.55
C ARG A 133 13.57 -7.50 10.84
N GLY A 134 13.91 -6.54 11.69
CA GLY A 134 13.14 -6.25 12.91
C GLY A 134 11.69 -5.84 12.66
N HIS A 135 11.43 -5.11 11.57
CA HIS A 135 10.06 -4.76 11.15
C HIS A 135 9.30 -5.99 10.63
N SER A 136 9.97 -6.84 9.83
CA SER A 136 9.41 -8.12 9.36
C SER A 136 9.07 -9.04 10.53
N SER A 137 9.96 -9.16 11.53
CA SER A 137 9.72 -9.96 12.74
C SER A 137 8.53 -9.45 13.56
N ARG A 138 8.39 -8.12 13.70
CA ARG A 138 7.25 -7.50 14.41
C ARG A 138 5.92 -7.79 13.71
N LEU A 139 5.89 -7.70 12.38
CA LEU A 139 4.69 -8.03 11.59
C LEU A 139 4.38 -9.53 11.65
N ALA A 140 5.38 -10.39 11.51
CA ALA A 140 5.21 -11.84 11.47
C ALA A 140 4.72 -12.43 12.80
N GLY A 141 5.40 -12.09 13.91
CA GLY A 141 5.17 -12.73 15.21
C GLY A 141 4.57 -11.84 16.30
N GLY A 142 4.51 -10.52 16.09
CA GLY A 142 4.04 -9.56 17.10
C GLY A 142 2.58 -9.15 16.93
N VAL A 143 1.88 -9.70 15.95
CA VAL A 143 0.50 -9.36 15.60
C VAL A 143 -0.26 -10.65 15.36
N GLU A 144 -1.45 -10.78 15.94
CA GLU A 144 -2.40 -11.88 15.66
C GLU A 144 -3.68 -11.29 15.11
N ALA A 145 -4.29 -11.93 14.12
CA ALA A 145 -5.56 -11.48 13.55
C ALA A 145 -6.72 -11.77 14.52
N ASP A 146 -7.30 -10.72 15.10
CA ASP A 146 -8.40 -10.85 16.07
C ASP A 146 -9.35 -9.65 16.04
N GLY A 147 -10.51 -9.78 16.66
CA GLY A 147 -11.45 -8.67 16.89
C GLY A 147 -12.04 -8.06 15.61
N GLY A 148 -12.68 -6.90 15.78
CA GLY A 148 -13.33 -6.19 14.68
C GLY A 148 -12.39 -5.32 13.84
N THR A 149 -12.98 -4.58 12.90
CA THR A 149 -12.28 -3.75 11.90
C THR A 149 -12.46 -2.26 12.22
N PRO A 150 -11.77 -1.68 13.22
CA PRO A 150 -11.96 -0.29 13.68
C PRO A 150 -11.33 0.75 12.75
N MET A 151 -11.67 0.70 11.46
CA MET A 151 -11.02 1.46 10.39
C MET A 151 -11.13 2.99 10.59
N ALA A 152 -12.32 3.50 10.93
CA ALA A 152 -12.50 4.94 11.19
C ALA A 152 -11.62 5.43 12.35
N LYS A 153 -11.52 4.64 13.42
CA LYS A 153 -10.69 4.95 14.59
C LYS A 153 -9.20 4.94 14.23
N ALA A 154 -8.78 4.00 13.36
CA ALA A 154 -7.43 3.92 12.83
C ALA A 154 -7.09 5.20 12.04
N TYR A 155 -7.93 5.59 11.08
CA TYR A 155 -7.72 6.83 10.31
C TYR A 155 -7.69 8.08 11.18
N ARG A 156 -8.60 8.19 12.15
CA ARG A 156 -8.64 9.34 13.06
C ARG A 156 -7.34 9.47 13.86
N ARG A 157 -6.79 8.35 14.36
CA ARG A 157 -5.51 8.34 15.08
C ARG A 157 -4.31 8.66 14.18
N LEU A 158 -4.39 8.32 12.90
CA LEU A 158 -3.33 8.60 11.93
C LEU A 158 -3.38 10.03 11.37
N GLU A 159 -4.43 10.82 11.64
CA GLU A 159 -4.60 12.13 11.01
C GLU A 159 -3.40 13.07 11.24
N ALA A 160 -2.92 13.19 12.47
CA ALA A 160 -1.76 14.03 12.79
C ALA A 160 -0.49 13.56 12.05
N TYR A 161 -0.32 12.24 11.96
CA TYR A 161 0.80 11.62 11.25
C TYR A 161 0.73 11.91 9.74
N ILE A 162 -0.44 11.76 9.14
CA ILE A 162 -0.70 12.06 7.73
C ILE A 162 -0.44 13.54 7.43
N ASN A 163 -0.95 14.44 8.27
CA ASN A 163 -0.76 15.89 8.11
C ASN A 163 0.72 16.29 8.15
N ARG A 164 1.49 15.69 9.06
CA ARG A 164 2.92 15.96 9.23
C ARG A 164 3.76 15.42 8.07
N HIS A 165 3.51 14.19 7.65
CA HIS A 165 4.40 13.51 6.69
C HIS A 165 3.96 13.66 5.23
N ARG A 166 2.69 14.02 4.99
CA ARG A 166 2.06 14.18 3.66
C ARG A 166 2.46 13.07 2.70
N PRO A 167 2.10 11.80 3.00
CA PRO A 167 2.37 10.71 2.09
C PRO A 167 1.70 10.97 0.74
N GLU A 168 2.28 10.41 -0.32
CA GLU A 168 1.73 10.47 -1.67
C GLU A 168 0.46 9.60 -1.76
N TYR A 169 0.50 8.45 -1.09
CA TYR A 169 -0.66 7.56 -0.98
C TYR A 169 -0.83 7.04 0.44
N ILE A 170 -2.11 6.92 0.84
CA ILE A 170 -2.53 6.09 1.97
C ILE A 170 -3.12 4.81 1.38
N ILE A 171 -2.47 3.68 1.63
CA ILE A 171 -2.80 2.38 1.08
C ILE A 171 -3.40 1.53 2.20
N THR A 172 -4.70 1.25 2.10
CA THR A 172 -5.40 0.39 3.05
C THR A 172 -5.46 -1.02 2.50
N VAL A 173 -5.04 -2.02 3.28
CA VAL A 173 -5.16 -3.44 2.90
C VAL A 173 -6.14 -4.10 3.86
N THR A 174 -7.21 -4.69 3.35
CA THR A 174 -8.30 -5.26 4.16
C THR A 174 -9.04 -6.35 3.40
N ASP A 175 -9.57 -7.33 4.13
CA ASP A 175 -10.50 -8.35 3.64
C ASP A 175 -11.92 -8.17 4.21
N GLY A 176 -12.10 -7.19 5.10
CA GLY A 176 -13.24 -7.04 5.97
C GLY A 176 -14.01 -5.75 5.72
N ALA A 177 -15.24 -5.71 6.25
CA ALA A 177 -16.04 -4.50 6.28
C ALA A 177 -15.70 -3.69 7.55
N PRO A 178 -15.65 -2.36 7.48
CA PRO A 178 -15.43 -1.53 8.66
C PRO A 178 -16.59 -1.70 9.65
N ASN A 179 -16.27 -1.64 10.94
CA ASN A 179 -17.27 -1.73 12.01
C ASN A 179 -18.27 -0.56 12.04
N ASN A 180 -17.92 0.58 11.45
CA ASN A 180 -18.80 1.73 11.29
C ASN A 180 -18.60 2.35 9.90
N ILE A 181 -19.52 2.05 8.99
CA ILE A 181 -19.47 2.49 7.59
C ILE A 181 -19.53 4.03 7.48
N GLY A 182 -20.42 4.69 8.22
CA GLY A 182 -20.61 6.14 8.16
C GLY A 182 -19.35 6.91 8.55
N LEU A 183 -18.80 6.63 9.73
CA LEU A 183 -17.56 7.26 10.19
C LEU A 183 -16.37 6.93 9.30
N THR A 184 -16.32 5.72 8.73
CA THR A 184 -15.26 5.37 7.78
C THR A 184 -15.35 6.21 6.50
N LYS A 185 -16.56 6.42 5.95
CA LYS A 185 -16.76 7.30 4.79
C LYS A 185 -16.29 8.72 5.06
N GLU A 186 -16.70 9.30 6.19
CA GLU A 186 -16.29 10.65 6.60
C GLU A 186 -14.77 10.77 6.69
N MET A 187 -14.10 9.78 7.30
CA MET A 187 -12.65 9.78 7.41
C MET A 187 -11.95 9.62 6.05
N ILE A 188 -12.47 8.77 5.16
CA ILE A 188 -11.93 8.61 3.80
C ILE A 188 -12.09 9.91 3.01
N GLU A 189 -13.24 10.57 3.10
CA GLU A 189 -13.45 11.86 2.45
C GLU A 189 -12.49 12.93 3.00
N LYS A 190 -12.42 13.05 4.33
CA LYS A 190 -11.58 14.04 5.02
C LYS A 190 -10.10 13.87 4.66
N LEU A 191 -9.57 12.64 4.75
CA LEU A 191 -8.17 12.35 4.44
C LEU A 191 -7.90 12.35 2.93
N GLY A 192 -8.88 11.92 2.12
CA GLY A 192 -8.83 11.92 0.66
C GLY A 192 -8.69 13.32 0.04
N ARG A 193 -9.10 14.38 0.74
CA ARG A 193 -8.83 15.78 0.36
C ARG A 193 -7.35 16.18 0.53
N LYS A 194 -6.58 15.43 1.33
CA LYS A 194 -5.19 15.75 1.70
C LYS A 194 -4.18 14.86 0.98
N THR A 195 -4.49 13.56 0.90
CA THR A 195 -3.65 12.54 0.28
C THR A 195 -4.54 11.55 -0.44
N GLU A 196 -4.08 11.04 -1.59
CA GLU A 196 -4.82 10.03 -2.32
C GLU A 196 -4.93 8.72 -1.52
N MET A 197 -6.16 8.26 -1.31
CA MET A 197 -6.45 7.02 -0.59
C MET A 197 -6.77 5.89 -1.55
N VAL A 198 -6.12 4.75 -1.35
CA VAL A 198 -6.27 3.56 -2.18
C VAL A 198 -6.57 2.36 -1.28
N ALA A 199 -7.53 1.53 -1.69
CA ALA A 199 -7.87 0.31 -0.97
C ALA A 199 -7.47 -0.95 -1.76
N PHE A 200 -6.90 -1.93 -1.07
CA PHE A 200 -6.70 -3.29 -1.52
C PHE A 200 -7.61 -4.22 -0.73
N GLY A 201 -8.65 -4.68 -1.41
CA GLY A 201 -9.49 -5.77 -0.96
C GLY A 201 -8.80 -7.11 -1.18
N ILE A 202 -8.94 -8.01 -0.22
CA ILE A 202 -8.61 -9.42 -0.39
C ILE A 202 -9.90 -10.21 -0.30
N ALA A 203 -10.05 -11.16 -1.21
CA ALA A 203 -11.22 -12.02 -1.29
C ALA A 203 -10.77 -13.46 -1.57
N ASN A 204 -11.54 -14.43 -1.12
CA ASN A 204 -11.26 -15.86 -1.35
C ASN A 204 -11.89 -16.40 -2.66
N LYS A 205 -12.79 -15.65 -3.30
CA LYS A 205 -13.47 -16.02 -4.56
C LYS A 205 -13.99 -14.79 -5.29
N GLU A 206 -14.28 -14.96 -6.59
CA GLU A 206 -14.67 -13.85 -7.47
C GLU A 206 -15.98 -13.17 -7.05
N SER A 207 -16.96 -13.92 -6.53
CA SER A 207 -18.21 -13.33 -6.03
C SER A 207 -17.97 -12.41 -4.83
N THR A 208 -17.17 -12.85 -3.85
CA THR A 208 -16.71 -12.02 -2.73
C THR A 208 -15.92 -10.82 -3.24
N ALA A 209 -15.09 -11.01 -4.27
CA ALA A 209 -14.28 -9.94 -4.83
C ALA A 209 -15.12 -8.82 -5.46
N LYS A 210 -16.19 -9.17 -6.18
CA LYS A 210 -17.15 -8.21 -6.75
C LYS A 210 -17.84 -7.40 -5.65
N MET A 211 -18.33 -8.08 -4.61
CA MET A 211 -18.96 -7.42 -3.47
C MET A 211 -17.98 -6.50 -2.73
N MET A 212 -16.75 -6.96 -2.49
CA MET A 212 -15.70 -6.18 -1.85
C MET A 212 -15.37 -4.92 -2.66
N ARG A 213 -15.27 -5.03 -3.98
CA ARG A 213 -15.02 -3.90 -4.88
C ARG A 213 -16.14 -2.86 -4.78
N TRP A 214 -17.39 -3.31 -4.74
CA TRP A 214 -18.56 -2.45 -4.54
C TRP A 214 -18.55 -1.77 -3.16
N ASN A 215 -18.25 -2.52 -2.09
CA ASN A 215 -18.14 -1.98 -0.73
C ASN A 215 -17.05 -0.90 -0.64
N LEU A 216 -15.84 -1.17 -1.13
CA LEU A 216 -14.74 -0.21 -1.12
C LEU A 216 -15.08 1.06 -1.92
N LYS A 217 -15.73 0.91 -3.08
CA LYS A 217 -16.22 2.06 -3.85
C LYS A 217 -17.23 2.88 -3.04
N ASN A 218 -18.17 2.22 -2.38
CA ASN A 218 -19.19 2.87 -1.57
C ASN A 218 -18.65 3.55 -0.31
N LEU A 219 -17.53 3.07 0.22
CA LEU A 219 -16.80 3.73 1.30
C LEU A 219 -16.13 5.04 0.85
N GLY A 220 -16.04 5.31 -0.46
CA GLY A 220 -15.47 6.54 -1.01
C GLY A 220 -14.04 6.39 -1.54
N TYR A 221 -13.50 5.17 -1.60
CA TYR A 221 -12.19 4.95 -2.24
C TYR A 221 -12.28 5.17 -3.75
N ARG A 222 -11.67 6.25 -4.23
CA ARG A 222 -11.58 6.59 -5.65
C ARG A 222 -10.82 5.52 -6.45
N ARG A 223 -9.82 4.91 -5.84
CA ARG A 223 -9.08 3.78 -6.39
C ARG A 223 -9.17 2.61 -5.43
N ASN A 224 -9.61 1.47 -5.96
CA ASN A 224 -9.60 0.23 -5.22
C ASN A 224 -9.25 -0.94 -6.14
N PHE A 225 -8.57 -1.92 -5.58
CA PHE A 225 -8.20 -3.16 -6.25
C PHE A 225 -8.61 -4.31 -5.35
N VAL A 226 -9.12 -5.38 -5.93
CA VAL A 226 -9.44 -6.59 -5.18
C VAL A 226 -8.71 -7.75 -5.81
N VAL A 227 -7.97 -8.49 -4.99
CA VAL A 227 -7.26 -9.71 -5.41
C VAL A 227 -7.94 -10.93 -4.80
N THR A 228 -8.07 -11.98 -5.60
CA THR A 228 -8.58 -13.29 -5.17
C THR A 228 -7.48 -14.26 -4.77
N ASP A 229 -6.23 -13.88 -5.04
CA ASP A 229 -5.03 -14.67 -4.90
C ASP A 229 -3.96 -13.79 -4.23
N LEU A 230 -3.52 -14.20 -3.04
CA LEU A 230 -2.57 -13.46 -2.22
C LEU A 230 -1.19 -13.34 -2.90
N ASP A 231 -0.83 -14.27 -3.78
CA ASP A 231 0.43 -14.21 -4.54
C ASP A 231 0.43 -13.05 -5.55
N ARG A 232 -0.75 -12.54 -5.91
CA ARG A 232 -0.90 -11.36 -6.78
C ARG A 232 -0.85 -10.04 -6.04
N LEU A 233 -1.03 -10.04 -4.71
CA LEU A 233 -1.04 -8.82 -3.90
C LEU A 233 0.25 -8.00 -4.07
N PRO A 234 1.46 -8.59 -3.98
CA PRO A 234 2.69 -7.85 -4.18
C PRO A 234 2.77 -7.15 -5.54
N GLY A 235 2.45 -7.86 -6.62
CA GLY A 235 2.49 -7.31 -7.98
C GLY A 235 1.50 -6.16 -8.17
N LYS A 236 0.30 -6.27 -7.59
CA LYS A 236 -0.73 -5.22 -7.67
C LYS A 236 -0.40 -3.99 -6.81
N LEU A 237 0.19 -4.18 -5.63
CA LEU A 237 0.69 -3.09 -4.79
C LEU A 237 1.78 -2.30 -5.51
N VAL A 238 2.68 -3.03 -6.15
CA VAL A 238 3.70 -2.47 -7.01
C VAL A 238 3.07 -1.70 -8.17
N ASP A 239 2.20 -2.32 -8.98
CA ASP A 239 1.54 -1.68 -10.14
C ASP A 239 0.71 -0.43 -9.78
N LEU A 240 0.32 -0.28 -8.51
CA LEU A 240 -0.32 0.93 -8.01
C LEU A 240 0.69 2.06 -7.80
N ILE A 241 1.74 1.75 -7.06
CA ILE A 241 2.76 2.70 -6.61
C ILE A 241 3.63 3.13 -7.79
N ALA A 242 3.83 2.20 -8.71
CA ALA A 242 4.46 2.35 -10.00
C ALA A 242 3.54 3.22 -10.92
N PRO A 243 3.92 4.46 -11.29
CA PRO A 243 3.12 5.32 -12.18
C PRO A 243 2.74 4.65 -13.51
N LYS A 244 1.43 4.58 -13.80
CA LYS A 244 0.93 4.02 -15.08
C LYS A 244 1.27 4.93 -16.27
N GLU A 245 1.52 4.31 -17.42
CA GLU A 245 1.86 5.00 -18.69
C GLU A 245 0.74 5.92 -19.19
#